data_AF-A0A8C6VMF7-F1
#
_entry.id   AF-A0A8C6VMF7-F1
#
_cell.length_a   1.000
_cell.length_b   1.000
_cell.length_c   1.000
_cell.angle_alpha   90.00
_cell.angle_beta   90.00
_cell.angle_gamma   90.00
#
_symmetry.space_group_name_H-M   'P 1'
#
loop_
_entity.id
_entity.type
_entity.pdbx_description
1 polymer ?
#
loop_
_entity_poly.entity_id
_entity_poly.type
_entity_poly.pdbx_seq_one_letter_code
_entity_poly.pdbx_strand_id
1 'polypeptide(L)'
;MALRRLTWCLRGSCFLEGEVQMKLKGGVQAGLASPQSRQRVVVERWWKVPLSKKGREPRIKHPRFRVFRLVEDLKHRPKEPLELILTEPVEDVGNRGETVFVHRSFGRNHLLFHNRAVYASPENKKLFEEENRLREEGKLPRLQSHSVGRCSAPPGADSPEEPITQLGSYWCDVTVNGLDTVRVPLSVQPFAEPKSSSQRLRLAQKEPEPAEREVGKP
;
A
#
# COMPACT_ATOMS: atom_id res chain seq x y z
N MET A 1 -12.23 38.95 -45.14
CA MET A 1 -12.92 38.38 -43.95
C MET A 1 -13.25 36.94 -44.30
N ALA A 2 -12.67 35.87 -43.76
CA ALA A 2 -11.95 35.67 -42.51
C ALA A 2 -10.81 34.66 -42.74
N LEU A 3 -9.67 34.90 -42.06
CA LEU A 3 -8.59 33.95 -41.91
C LEU A 3 -9.07 32.71 -41.13
N ARG A 4 -8.73 31.51 -41.58
CA ARG A 4 -8.51 30.37 -40.67
C ARG A 4 -7.22 29.66 -41.02
N ARG A 5 -6.33 29.73 -40.03
CA ARG A 5 -4.92 29.33 -40.01
C ARG A 5 -4.73 27.84 -40.34
N LEU A 6 -3.68 27.56 -41.10
CA LEU A 6 -3.01 26.27 -41.11
C LEU A 6 -2.48 25.95 -39.71
N THR A 7 -2.69 24.72 -39.24
CA THR A 7 -1.72 24.03 -38.37
C THR A 7 -1.58 22.59 -38.80
N TRP A 8 -0.33 22.22 -39.05
CA TRP A 8 0.16 20.91 -39.45
C TRP A 8 -0.07 19.87 -38.34
N CYS A 9 -0.37 18.63 -38.72
CA CYS A 9 -0.20 17.49 -37.82
C CYS A 9 0.80 16.52 -38.44
N LEU A 10 2.08 16.77 -38.13
CA LEU A 10 3.19 15.88 -38.42
C LEU A 10 3.13 14.65 -37.49
N ARG A 11 3.52 13.50 -38.05
CA ARG A 11 3.85 12.23 -37.37
C ARG A 11 2.65 11.41 -36.89
N GLY A 12 2.16 10.60 -37.84
CA GLY A 12 1.41 9.36 -37.56
C GLY A 12 2.22 8.38 -36.72
N SER A 13 2.21 8.61 -35.41
CA SER A 13 2.75 7.73 -34.38
C SER A 13 1.57 7.01 -33.74
N CYS A 14 1.24 5.83 -34.27
CA CYS A 14 0.34 4.92 -33.59
C CYS A 14 1.12 4.29 -32.42
N PHE A 15 0.90 4.80 -31.21
CA PHE A 15 1.33 4.16 -29.98
C PHE A 15 0.64 2.79 -29.87
N LEU A 16 1.43 1.72 -29.95
CA LEU A 16 0.99 0.37 -29.60
C LEU A 16 1.32 0.16 -28.12
N GLU A 17 0.38 0.52 -27.25
CA GLU A 17 0.31 -0.10 -25.93
C GLU A 17 -0.11 -1.56 -26.15
N GLY A 18 0.88 -2.45 -26.15
CA GLY A 18 0.65 -3.88 -26.21
C GLY A 18 0.22 -4.40 -24.85
N GLU A 19 -1.02 -4.15 -24.47
CA GLU A 19 -1.72 -4.97 -23.47
C GLU A 19 -2.30 -6.18 -24.21
N VAL A 20 -1.76 -7.37 -23.95
CA VAL A 20 -2.37 -8.62 -24.41
C VAL A 20 -3.58 -8.87 -23.52
N GLN A 21 -4.72 -8.28 -23.89
CA GLN A 21 -6.01 -8.54 -23.24
C GLN A 21 -6.63 -9.78 -23.89
N MET A 22 -6.43 -10.95 -23.28
CA MET A 22 -7.24 -12.12 -23.58
C MET A 22 -8.66 -11.86 -23.07
N LYS A 23 -9.60 -11.67 -23.99
CA LYS A 23 -11.00 -11.38 -23.68
C LYS A 23 -11.71 -12.69 -23.34
N LEU A 24 -11.66 -13.10 -22.08
CA LEU A 24 -12.60 -14.06 -21.53
C LEU A 24 -13.98 -13.37 -21.43
N LYS A 25 -14.98 -13.94 -22.08
CA LYS A 25 -16.38 -13.54 -21.92
C LYS A 25 -16.82 -13.94 -20.51
N GLY A 26 -17.10 -12.98 -19.65
CA GLY A 26 -17.62 -13.20 -18.30
C GLY A 26 -17.20 -12.06 -17.38
N GLY A 27 -18.17 -11.32 -16.85
CA GLY A 27 -17.92 -10.11 -16.08
C GLY A 27 -17.20 -10.37 -14.76
N VAL A 28 -16.20 -9.54 -14.49
CA VAL A 28 -15.86 -8.94 -13.19
C VAL A 28 -15.20 -7.61 -13.56
N GLN A 29 -15.59 -6.50 -12.93
CA GLN A 29 -14.91 -5.21 -13.09
C GLN A 29 -13.47 -5.40 -12.60
N ALA A 30 -12.53 -5.56 -13.53
CA ALA A 30 -11.13 -5.66 -13.22
C ALA A 30 -10.69 -4.30 -12.66
N GLY A 31 -10.35 -4.28 -11.38
CA GLY A 31 -9.72 -3.12 -10.75
C GLY A 31 -8.54 -2.65 -11.59
N LEU A 32 -8.38 -1.33 -11.66
CA LEU A 32 -7.25 -0.64 -12.29
C LEU A 32 -5.95 -1.06 -11.59
N ALA A 33 -5.42 -2.23 -11.95
CA ALA A 33 -4.09 -2.66 -11.56
C ALA A 33 -3.10 -1.80 -12.35
N SER A 34 -2.70 -0.68 -11.77
CA SER A 34 -1.62 0.14 -12.31
C SER A 34 -0.38 -0.75 -12.47
N PRO A 35 0.15 -0.96 -13.68
CA PRO A 35 1.26 -1.87 -13.89
C PRO A 35 2.49 -1.33 -13.16
N GLN A 36 2.83 -1.96 -12.04
CA GLN A 36 4.04 -1.68 -11.27
C GLN A 36 5.26 -1.86 -12.20
N SER A 37 5.95 -0.74 -12.46
CA SER A 37 7.30 -0.64 -13.03
C SER A 37 7.68 -1.72 -14.05
N ARG A 38 6.88 -1.90 -15.10
CA ARG A 38 7.37 -2.63 -16.27
C ARG A 38 8.32 -1.71 -17.00
N GLN A 39 9.62 -2.03 -16.94
CA GLN A 39 10.62 -1.36 -17.77
C GLN A 39 10.13 -1.41 -19.23
N ARG A 40 9.86 -0.24 -19.81
CA ARG A 40 9.30 -0.15 -21.16
C ARG A 40 10.44 0.05 -22.15
N VAL A 41 10.47 -0.79 -23.17
CA VAL A 41 11.37 -0.67 -24.30
C VAL A 41 10.56 -0.17 -25.49
N VAL A 42 10.95 0.94 -26.08
CA VAL A 42 10.34 1.46 -27.29
C VAL A 42 11.02 0.80 -28.48
N VAL A 43 10.23 0.10 -29.29
CA VAL A 43 10.71 -0.60 -30.48
C VAL A 43 9.97 -0.13 -31.72
N GLU A 44 10.69 -0.03 -32.83
CA GLU A 44 10.09 0.18 -34.15
C GLU A 44 10.12 -1.14 -34.94
N ARG A 45 9.15 -1.33 -35.82
CA ARG A 45 9.17 -2.48 -36.75
C ARG A 45 10.20 -2.23 -37.84
N TRP A 46 11.03 -3.23 -38.13
CA TRP A 46 12.02 -3.13 -39.20
C TRP A 46 11.38 -2.92 -40.59
N TRP A 47 10.19 -3.50 -40.79
CA TRP A 47 9.43 -3.41 -42.03
C TRP A 47 8.15 -2.59 -41.83
N LYS A 48 7.84 -1.69 -42.77
CA LYS A 48 6.61 -0.90 -42.77
C LYS A 48 5.39 -1.81 -42.94
N VAL A 49 4.41 -1.68 -42.05
CA VAL A 49 3.15 -2.45 -42.13
C VAL A 49 2.20 -1.76 -43.12
N PRO A 50 1.63 -2.47 -44.11
CA PRO A 50 0.67 -1.88 -45.03
C PRO A 50 -0.60 -1.45 -44.30
N LEU A 51 -1.07 -0.23 -44.62
CA LEU A 51 -2.26 0.33 -44.00
C LEU A 51 -3.50 -0.48 -44.39
N SER A 52 -4.34 -0.75 -43.39
CA SER A 52 -5.65 -1.38 -43.60
C SER A 52 -6.73 -0.32 -43.80
N LYS A 53 -7.90 -0.75 -44.28
CA LYS A 53 -9.06 0.14 -44.44
C LYS A 53 -9.43 0.78 -43.10
N LYS A 54 -9.97 2.01 -43.12
CA LYS A 54 -10.39 2.73 -41.91
C LYS A 54 -11.34 1.87 -41.07
N GLY A 55 -11.07 1.78 -39.77
CA GLY A 55 -11.86 0.98 -38.82
C GLY A 55 -11.61 -0.53 -38.88
N ARG A 56 -10.69 -1.00 -39.73
CA ARG A 56 -10.26 -2.41 -39.74
C ARG A 56 -8.88 -2.56 -39.09
N GLU A 57 -8.69 -3.67 -38.39
CA GLU A 57 -7.41 -4.01 -37.80
C GLU A 57 -6.31 -4.22 -38.86
N PRO A 58 -5.06 -3.88 -38.54
CA PRO A 58 -3.95 -4.04 -39.46
C PRO A 58 -3.64 -5.52 -39.72
N ARG A 59 -3.50 -5.90 -41.01
CA ARG A 59 -3.23 -7.29 -41.42
C ARG A 59 -1.76 -7.69 -41.22
N ILE A 60 -1.37 -7.93 -39.97
CA ILE A 60 0.01 -8.25 -39.56
C ILE A 60 0.17 -9.77 -39.36
N LYS A 61 0.02 -10.54 -40.44
CA LYS A 61 0.17 -12.01 -40.36
C LYS A 61 1.59 -12.49 -40.68
N HIS A 62 2.30 -11.76 -41.54
CA HIS A 62 3.61 -12.19 -42.02
C HIS A 62 4.70 -12.09 -40.91
N PRO A 63 5.53 -13.12 -40.70
CA PRO A 63 6.58 -13.13 -39.66
C PRO A 63 7.57 -11.96 -39.75
N ARG A 64 7.87 -11.48 -40.97
CA ARG A 64 8.70 -10.27 -41.19
C ARG A 64 8.27 -9.08 -40.32
N PHE A 65 6.97 -8.88 -40.08
CA PHE A 65 6.50 -7.76 -39.27
C PHE A 65 6.68 -7.95 -37.75
N ARG A 66 7.11 -9.12 -37.29
CA ARG A 66 7.49 -9.39 -35.89
C ARG A 66 8.96 -9.09 -35.61
N VAL A 67 9.71 -8.66 -36.62
CA VAL A 67 11.10 -8.20 -36.46
C VAL A 67 11.08 -6.74 -36.04
N PHE A 68 11.68 -6.47 -34.89
CA PHE A 68 11.75 -5.15 -34.28
C PHE A 68 13.18 -4.65 -34.18
N ARG A 69 13.35 -3.33 -34.23
CA ARG A 69 14.58 -2.62 -33.90
C ARG A 69 14.37 -1.87 -32.59
N LEU A 70 15.35 -1.95 -31.70
CA LEU A 70 15.39 -1.16 -30.49
C LEU A 70 15.56 0.33 -30.85
N VAL A 71 14.65 1.17 -30.39
CA VAL A 71 14.71 2.63 -30.58
C VAL A 71 15.22 3.28 -29.31
N GLU A 72 14.49 3.11 -28.21
CA GLU A 72 14.77 3.79 -26.96
C GLU A 72 14.48 2.90 -25.74
N ASP A 73 15.45 2.80 -24.85
CA ASP A 73 15.30 2.16 -23.55
C ASP A 73 14.88 3.20 -22.49
N LEU A 74 13.65 3.12 -21.99
CA LEU A 74 13.16 4.06 -20.98
C LEU A 74 13.73 3.79 -19.58
N LYS A 75 14.35 2.62 -19.36
CA LYS A 75 14.96 2.22 -18.08
C LYS A 75 16.11 3.13 -17.64
N HIS A 76 16.84 3.68 -18.61
CA HIS A 76 18.07 4.46 -18.38
C HIS A 76 17.81 5.96 -18.36
N ARG A 77 16.58 6.39 -18.61
CA ARG A 77 16.23 7.81 -18.51
C ARG A 77 16.19 8.23 -17.04
N PRO A 78 16.65 9.45 -16.72
CA PRO A 78 16.46 10.00 -15.39
C PRO A 78 14.95 10.05 -15.08
N LYS A 79 14.58 9.53 -13.92
CA LYS A 79 13.19 9.50 -13.48
C LYS A 79 12.86 10.84 -12.85
N GLU A 80 11.83 11.49 -13.36
CA GLU A 80 11.30 12.70 -12.73
C GLU A 80 10.87 12.42 -11.28
N PRO A 81 10.99 13.42 -10.38
CA PRO A 81 10.48 13.31 -9.02
C PRO A 81 8.95 13.16 -9.02
N LEU A 82 8.42 12.68 -7.91
CA LEU A 82 6.98 12.51 -7.67
C LEU A 82 6.48 13.64 -6.78
N GLU A 83 5.48 14.36 -7.27
CA GLU A 83 4.77 15.40 -6.53
C GLU A 83 3.73 14.77 -5.60
N LEU A 84 3.82 15.08 -4.31
CA LEU A 84 2.90 14.63 -3.27
C LEU A 84 2.56 15.77 -2.32
N ILE A 85 1.39 15.68 -1.69
CA ILE A 85 0.96 16.58 -0.61
C ILE A 85 1.00 15.79 0.69
N LEU A 86 1.70 16.29 1.70
CA LEU A 86 1.83 15.59 2.98
C LEU A 86 0.55 15.73 3.83
N THR A 87 0.03 14.63 4.35
CA THR A 87 -1.07 14.62 5.32
C THR A 87 -0.54 14.70 6.75
N GLU A 88 0.67 14.24 7.01
CA GLU A 88 1.29 14.27 8.34
C GLU A 88 2.62 15.00 8.27
N PRO A 89 3.08 15.63 9.36
CA PRO A 89 4.47 16.08 9.41
C PRO A 89 5.40 14.87 9.27
N VAL A 90 6.38 14.99 8.39
CA VAL A 90 7.38 13.95 8.14
C VAL A 90 8.76 14.55 8.34
N GLU A 91 9.54 13.95 9.24
CA GLU A 91 10.92 14.33 9.52
C GLU A 91 11.74 14.39 8.22
N ASP A 92 12.57 15.43 8.09
CA ASP A 92 13.45 15.73 6.94
C ASP A 92 12.77 15.92 5.56
N VAL A 93 11.44 15.81 5.48
CA VAL A 93 10.69 15.99 4.21
C VAL A 93 9.86 17.26 4.22
N GLY A 94 9.09 17.53 5.29
CA GLY A 94 8.24 18.71 5.35
C GLY A 94 7.06 18.61 6.33
N ASN A 95 6.25 19.67 6.35
CA ASN A 95 5.09 19.78 7.23
C ASN A 95 3.80 19.29 6.55
N ARG A 96 2.77 19.00 7.35
CA ARG A 96 1.42 18.70 6.83
C ARG A 96 0.91 19.85 5.95
N GLY A 97 0.37 19.52 4.80
CA GLY A 97 -0.23 20.44 3.83
C GLY A 97 0.77 21.00 2.81
N GLU A 98 2.05 20.66 2.92
CA GLU A 98 3.09 21.09 1.98
C GLU A 98 3.14 20.19 0.74
N THR A 99 3.39 20.80 -0.42
CA THR A 99 3.62 20.06 -1.68
C THR A 99 5.11 19.80 -1.83
N VAL A 100 5.50 18.53 -1.85
CA VAL A 100 6.90 18.08 -1.86
C VAL A 100 7.22 17.27 -3.11
N PHE A 101 8.48 17.38 -3.57
CA PHE A 101 9.03 16.61 -4.69
C PHE A 101 9.97 15.54 -4.16
N VAL A 102 9.54 14.28 -4.20
CA VAL A 102 10.31 13.14 -3.65
C VAL A 102 10.68 12.14 -4.73
N HIS A 103 11.67 11.29 -4.46
CA HIS A 103 11.94 10.17 -5.36
C HIS A 103 10.76 9.18 -5.37
N ARG A 104 10.39 8.67 -6.56
CA ARG A 104 9.23 7.77 -6.78
C ARG A 104 9.21 6.54 -5.88
N SER A 105 10.36 5.97 -5.57
CA SER A 105 10.44 4.80 -4.68
C SER A 105 10.10 5.15 -3.23
N PHE A 106 10.62 6.28 -2.76
CA PHE A 106 10.35 6.76 -1.41
C PHE A 106 8.88 7.15 -1.26
N GLY A 107 8.35 7.91 -2.22
CA GLY A 107 6.95 8.32 -2.22
C GLY A 107 5.96 7.15 -2.21
N ARG A 108 6.20 6.10 -3.00
CA ARG A 108 5.30 4.93 -3.03
C ARG A 108 5.41 4.05 -1.79
N ASN A 109 6.63 3.67 -1.43
CA ASN A 109 6.85 2.66 -0.40
C ASN A 109 6.71 3.21 1.01
N HIS A 110 7.00 4.50 1.24
CA HIS A 110 6.96 5.10 2.57
C HIS A 110 5.77 6.07 2.71
N LEU A 111 5.61 7.04 1.82
CA LEU A 111 4.59 8.07 2.03
C LEU A 111 3.17 7.57 1.71
N LEU A 112 2.96 7.06 0.49
CA LEU A 112 1.65 6.60 0.03
C LEU A 112 1.22 5.30 0.73
N PHE A 113 2.15 4.36 0.90
CA PHE A 113 1.85 3.08 1.56
C PHE A 113 1.39 3.26 3.01
N HIS A 114 2.01 4.19 3.75
CA HIS A 114 1.60 4.52 5.13
C HIS A 114 0.54 5.62 5.21
N ASN A 115 -0.04 6.07 4.09
CA ASN A 115 -1.03 7.15 4.03
C ASN A 115 -0.59 8.49 4.64
N ARG A 116 0.73 8.75 4.67
CA ARG A 116 1.35 10.00 5.14
C ARG A 116 1.37 11.11 4.08
N ALA A 117 0.99 10.77 2.85
CA ALA A 117 0.83 11.71 1.77
C ALA A 117 -0.28 11.29 0.80
N VAL A 118 -0.74 12.25 0.02
CA VAL A 118 -1.75 12.08 -1.04
C VAL A 118 -1.19 12.61 -2.35
N TYR A 119 -1.66 12.07 -3.47
CA TYR A 119 -1.30 12.58 -4.80
C TYR A 119 -1.69 14.05 -4.96
N ALA A 120 -0.82 14.80 -5.63
CA ALA A 120 -1.01 16.21 -5.96
C ALA A 120 -2.01 16.43 -7.12
N SER A 121 -3.21 15.87 -7.01
CA SER A 121 -4.34 16.12 -7.92
C SER A 121 -4.84 17.57 -7.78
N PRO A 122 -5.34 18.22 -8.85
CA PRO A 122 -5.88 19.57 -8.74
C PRO A 122 -7.03 19.70 -7.72
N GLU A 123 -7.81 18.63 -7.51
CA GLU A 123 -8.87 18.61 -6.50
C GLU A 123 -8.27 18.64 -5.09
N ASN A 124 -7.26 17.80 -4.85
CA ASN A 124 -6.59 17.72 -3.56
C ASN A 124 -5.84 19.02 -3.23
N LYS A 125 -5.18 19.64 -4.22
CA LYS A 125 -4.50 20.93 -4.03
C LYS A 125 -5.44 21.99 -3.45
N LYS A 126 -6.66 22.10 -4.00
CA LYS A 126 -7.68 23.04 -3.50
C LYS A 126 -8.11 22.72 -2.06
N LEU A 127 -8.32 21.44 -1.74
CA LEU A 127 -8.73 21.02 -0.40
C LEU A 127 -7.67 21.38 0.66
N PHE A 128 -6.40 21.14 0.36
CA PHE A 128 -5.30 21.45 1.27
C PHE A 128 -4.99 22.95 1.34
N GLU A 129 -5.17 23.70 0.24
CA GLU A 129 -5.09 25.17 0.26
C GLU A 129 -6.16 25.77 1.18
N GLU A 130 -7.41 25.28 1.10
CA GLU A 130 -8.49 25.72 1.99
C GLU A 130 -8.25 25.31 3.45
N GLU A 131 -7.77 24.07 3.71
CA GLU A 131 -7.38 23.64 5.06
C GLU A 131 -6.28 24.52 5.65
N ASN A 132 -5.25 24.84 4.85
CA ASN A 132 -4.15 25.70 5.29
C ASN A 132 -4.65 27.11 5.61
N ARG A 133 -5.54 27.69 4.79
CA ARG A 133 -6.15 29.01 5.07
C ARG A 133 -6.92 29.00 6.39
N LEU A 134 -7.74 27.97 6.65
CA LEU A 134 -8.49 27.84 7.90
C LEU A 134 -7.59 27.66 9.13
N ARG A 135 -6.42 27.05 8.96
CA ARG A 135 -5.40 26.92 10.00
C ARG A 135 -4.68 28.24 10.29
N GLU A 136 -4.33 29.00 9.26
CA GLU A 136 -3.74 30.34 9.41
C GLU A 136 -4.69 31.29 10.14
N GLU A 137 -5.99 31.19 9.84
CA GLU A 137 -7.06 31.90 10.56
C GLU A 137 -7.23 31.41 12.02
N GLY A 138 -6.59 30.31 12.42
CA GLY A 138 -6.64 29.76 13.78
C GLY A 138 -7.95 29.05 14.14
N LYS A 139 -8.82 28.78 13.17
CA LYS A 139 -10.12 28.10 13.40
C LYS A 139 -9.98 26.62 13.70
N LEU A 140 -8.89 26.00 13.27
CA LEU A 140 -8.62 24.58 13.47
C LEU A 140 -7.64 24.38 14.65
N PRO A 141 -7.86 23.34 15.48
CA PRO A 141 -6.96 23.04 16.58
C PRO A 141 -5.57 22.69 16.04
N ARG A 142 -4.53 23.17 16.74
CA ARG A 142 -3.14 22.77 16.49
C ARG A 142 -3.06 21.25 16.68
N LEU A 143 -2.78 20.52 15.60
CA LEU A 143 -2.49 19.10 15.73
C LEU A 143 -1.26 18.96 16.63
N GLN A 144 -1.41 18.19 17.71
CA GLN A 144 -0.26 17.82 18.53
C GLN A 144 0.66 16.98 17.65
N SER A 145 1.83 17.51 17.31
CA SER A 145 2.92 16.65 16.88
C SER A 145 3.12 15.68 18.03
N HIS A 146 2.89 14.38 17.80
CA HIS A 146 3.44 13.36 18.69
C HIS A 146 4.97 13.42 18.52
N SER A 147 5.62 14.51 18.95
CA SER A 147 6.96 14.40 19.50
C SER A 147 6.83 13.30 20.52
N VAL A 148 7.62 12.25 20.36
CA VAL A 148 7.67 11.09 21.25
C VAL A 148 7.96 11.62 22.66
N GLY A 149 6.89 12.01 23.35
CA GLY A 149 6.91 12.37 24.73
C GLY A 149 7.16 11.06 25.43
N ARG A 150 8.38 10.91 25.95
CA ARG A 150 8.68 9.92 26.97
C ARG A 150 7.53 9.96 27.97
N CYS A 151 6.69 8.92 27.97
CA CYS A 151 5.76 8.68 29.05
C CYS A 151 6.62 8.41 30.27
N SER A 152 6.99 9.45 31.02
CA SER A 152 7.39 9.24 32.40
C SER A 152 6.13 8.74 33.08
N ALA A 153 6.15 7.47 33.47
CA ALA A 153 5.14 6.95 34.37
C ALA A 153 5.00 7.92 35.56
N PRO A 154 3.78 8.23 36.01
CA PRO A 154 3.60 8.97 37.25
C PRO A 154 4.39 8.24 38.36
N PRO A 155 5.09 8.97 39.26
CA PRO A 155 5.74 8.34 40.40
C PRO A 155 4.65 7.67 41.23
N GLY A 156 4.67 6.33 41.29
CA GLY A 156 3.69 5.50 41.99
C GLY A 156 2.93 4.46 41.16
N ALA A 157 3.29 4.25 39.88
CA ALA A 157 2.78 3.11 39.12
C ALA A 157 3.64 1.85 39.41
N ASP A 158 3.28 1.12 40.46
CA ASP A 158 3.86 -0.19 40.79
C ASP A 158 3.43 -1.23 39.74
N SER A 159 4.12 -1.25 38.60
CA SER A 159 4.33 -2.54 37.94
C SER A 159 5.24 -3.35 38.87
N PRO A 160 5.01 -4.67 39.07
CA PRO A 160 5.97 -5.46 39.83
C PRO A 160 7.34 -5.29 39.16
N GLU A 161 8.28 -4.69 39.89
CA GLU A 161 9.64 -4.33 39.44
C GLU A 161 10.45 -5.56 39.00
N GLU A 162 9.91 -6.77 39.22
CA GLU A 162 10.50 -8.03 38.79
C GLU A 162 9.72 -8.63 37.60
N PRO A 163 10.43 -9.05 36.52
CA PRO A 163 9.79 -9.73 35.40
C PRO A 163 9.15 -11.04 35.88
N ILE A 164 7.94 -11.34 35.38
CA ILE A 164 7.21 -12.56 35.72
C ILE A 164 7.96 -13.77 35.12
N THR A 165 8.89 -14.33 35.89
CA THR A 165 9.74 -15.46 35.50
C THR A 165 9.13 -16.81 35.91
N GLN A 166 8.13 -16.79 36.79
CA GLN A 166 7.49 -17.98 37.32
C GLN A 166 6.15 -18.26 36.61
N LEU A 167 5.88 -19.52 36.30
CA LEU A 167 4.58 -19.96 35.78
C LEU A 167 3.52 -19.82 36.88
N GLY A 168 2.33 -19.31 36.56
CA GLY A 168 1.30 -19.07 37.57
C GLY A 168 0.14 -18.19 37.12
N SER A 169 -0.84 -18.03 38.01
CA SER A 169 -1.93 -17.07 37.86
C SER A 169 -1.61 -15.79 38.63
N TYR A 170 -1.57 -14.70 37.90
CA TYR A 170 -1.29 -13.36 38.37
C TYR A 170 -2.49 -12.46 38.13
N TRP A 171 -2.51 -11.31 38.79
CA TRP A 171 -3.50 -10.26 38.56
C TRP A 171 -2.76 -9.01 38.11
N CYS A 172 -3.24 -8.36 37.06
CA CYS A 172 -2.66 -7.14 36.51
C CYS A 172 -3.69 -6.01 36.60
N ASP A 173 -3.27 -4.89 37.17
CA ASP A 173 -4.11 -3.70 37.30
C ASP A 173 -3.85 -2.80 36.08
N VAL A 174 -4.84 -2.71 35.19
CA VAL A 174 -4.73 -1.97 33.93
C VAL A 174 -5.53 -0.68 34.05
N THR A 175 -4.85 0.46 33.87
CA THR A 175 -5.47 1.79 33.84
C THR A 175 -5.96 2.13 32.44
N VAL A 176 -7.27 2.37 32.28
CA VAL A 176 -7.88 2.82 31.03
C VAL A 176 -8.15 4.32 31.15
N ASN A 177 -7.61 5.09 30.21
CA ASN A 177 -7.80 6.55 30.13
C ASN A 177 -7.34 7.37 31.36
N GLY A 178 -6.51 6.78 32.23
CA GLY A 178 -5.90 7.48 33.36
C GLY A 178 -6.84 7.79 34.54
N LEU A 179 -8.05 7.21 34.58
CA LEU A 179 -9.02 7.43 35.66
C LEU A 179 -9.59 6.13 36.25
N ASP A 180 -9.78 5.09 35.44
CA ASP A 180 -10.34 3.81 35.90
C ASP A 180 -9.29 2.70 35.83
N THR A 181 -9.04 2.05 36.97
CA THR A 181 -8.15 0.87 37.08
C THR A 181 -9.00 -0.39 37.19
N VAL A 182 -8.85 -1.30 36.23
CA VAL A 182 -9.54 -2.60 36.21
C VAL A 182 -8.54 -3.71 36.46
N ARG A 183 -8.86 -4.60 37.40
CA ARG A 183 -8.04 -5.76 37.77
C ARG A 183 -8.35 -6.94 36.86
N VAL A 184 -7.38 -7.35 36.05
CA VAL A 184 -7.51 -8.39 35.04
C VAL A 184 -6.71 -9.63 35.45
N PRO A 185 -7.30 -10.85 35.44
CA PRO A 185 -6.55 -12.08 35.67
C PRO A 185 -5.63 -12.39 34.47
N LEU A 186 -4.37 -12.72 34.74
CA LEU A 186 -3.35 -13.08 33.76
C LEU A 186 -2.73 -14.43 34.13
N SER A 187 -2.64 -15.38 33.19
CA SER A 187 -2.00 -16.68 33.43
C SER A 187 -0.76 -16.84 32.56
N VAL A 188 0.39 -17.12 33.18
CA VAL A 188 1.64 -17.40 32.48
C VAL A 188 1.81 -18.91 32.37
N GLN A 189 1.73 -19.41 31.14
CA GLN A 189 1.89 -20.81 30.79
C GLN A 189 3.18 -21.03 29.98
N PRO A 190 3.78 -22.23 30.04
CA PRO A 190 4.94 -22.54 29.22
C PRO A 190 4.58 -22.40 27.74
N PHE A 191 5.46 -21.73 26.98
CA PHE A 191 5.26 -21.52 25.56
C PHE A 191 5.21 -22.86 24.81
N ALA A 192 4.05 -23.19 24.27
CA ALA A 192 3.88 -24.34 23.39
C ALA A 192 4.11 -23.91 21.95
N GLU A 193 5.07 -24.55 21.27
CA GLU A 193 5.30 -24.29 19.85
C GLU A 193 4.00 -24.50 19.05
N PRO A 194 3.64 -23.56 18.16
CA PRO A 194 2.42 -23.67 17.38
C PRO A 194 2.54 -24.88 16.44
N LYS A 195 1.79 -25.94 16.76
CA LYS A 195 1.67 -27.14 15.92
C LYS A 195 1.22 -26.75 14.50
N SER A 196 1.87 -27.32 13.49
CA SER A 196 1.47 -27.13 12.10
C SER A 196 0.03 -27.61 11.87
N SER A 197 -0.65 -27.07 10.85
CA SER A 197 -2.05 -27.38 10.55
C SER A 197 -2.32 -28.90 10.48
N SER A 198 -1.43 -29.65 9.81
CA SER A 198 -1.54 -31.11 9.70
C SER A 198 -1.38 -31.83 11.04
N GLN A 199 -0.56 -31.31 11.93
CA GLN A 199 -0.27 -31.92 13.23
C GLN A 199 -1.45 -31.71 14.20
N ARG A 200 -2.14 -30.57 14.12
CA ARG A 200 -3.39 -30.29 14.86
C ARG A 200 -4.49 -31.28 14.48
N LEU A 201 -4.68 -31.53 13.18
CA LEU A 201 -5.68 -32.47 12.66
C LEU A 201 -5.42 -33.91 13.13
N ARG A 202 -4.18 -34.38 13.12
CA ARG A 202 -3.82 -35.72 13.61
C ARG A 202 -4.09 -35.94 15.09
N LEU A 203 -3.86 -34.91 15.91
CA LEU A 203 -4.08 -35.00 17.36
C LEU A 203 -5.57 -34.94 17.73
N ALA A 204 -6.37 -34.18 16.98
CA ALA A 204 -7.82 -34.13 17.17
C ALA A 204 -8.52 -35.47 16.83
N GLN A 205 -7.92 -36.27 15.96
CA GLN A 205 -8.42 -37.61 15.61
C GLN A 205 -8.06 -38.69 16.63
N LYS A 206 -7.19 -38.37 17.61
CA LYS A 206 -6.76 -39.30 18.65
C LYS A 206 -7.53 -38.97 19.93
N GLU A 207 -8.82 -39.30 19.96
CA GLU A 207 -9.59 -39.19 21.19
C GLU A 207 -9.04 -40.18 22.25
N PRO A 208 -9.08 -39.82 23.55
CA PRO A 208 -8.67 -40.73 24.61
C PRO A 208 -9.68 -41.87 24.76
N GLU A 209 -9.20 -43.12 24.79
CA GLU A 209 -9.97 -44.29 25.20
C GLU A 209 -10.63 -44.00 26.57
N PRO A 210 -11.95 -44.20 26.73
CA PRO A 210 -12.62 -43.93 27.98
C PRO A 210 -12.10 -44.89 29.06
N ALA A 211 -11.60 -44.32 30.16
CA ALA A 211 -11.19 -45.08 31.34
C ALA A 211 -12.32 -46.01 31.80
N GLU A 212 -12.06 -47.30 31.78
CA GLU A 212 -12.95 -48.34 32.28
C GLU A 212 -13.35 -48.00 33.72
N ARG A 213 -14.65 -47.81 33.93
CA ARG A 213 -15.21 -47.65 35.27
C ARG A 213 -15.10 -49.00 35.97
N GLU A 214 -14.26 -49.08 37.00
CA GLU A 214 -14.20 -50.26 37.86
C GLU A 214 -15.59 -50.55 38.44
N VAL A 215 -16.11 -51.72 38.10
CA VAL A 215 -17.35 -52.28 38.63
C VAL A 215 -17.04 -52.82 40.02
N GLY A 216 -17.36 -52.04 41.05
CA GLY A 216 -17.48 -52.55 42.41
C GLY A 216 -18.75 -53.37 42.56
N LYS A 217 -18.60 -54.66 42.88
CA LYS A 217 -19.63 -55.59 43.38
C LYS A 217 -19.17 -56.05 44.78
N PRO A 218 -20.03 -56.45 45.74
CA PRO A 218 -21.47 -56.74 45.71
C PRO A 218 -22.40 -55.73 46.37
#